data_AF-A0A939XWC2-F1
#
_entry.id   AF-A0A939XWC2-F1
#
_cell.length_a   1.000
_cell.length_b   1.000
_cell.length_c   1.000
_cell.angle_alpha   90.00
_cell.angle_beta   90.00
_cell.angle_gamma   90.00
#
_symmetry.space_group_name_H-M   'P 1'
#
loop_
_entity.id
_entity.type
_entity.pdbx_description
1 polymer ?
#
loop_
_entity_poly.entity_id
_entity_poly.type
_entity_poly.pdbx_seq_one_letter_code
_entity_poly.pdbx_strand_id
1 'polypeptide(L)'
;MQHEGIQGVVAEKRAFVIELLKQPRPWMLSSLAQECGITEMEVAQELPRDMCTVIDGGDFEEIWGKIGEWEKATFIVQHSGHVIEVHGKINAGKNGYGYYNIFGDEGLGGHIKADAIAHIAFLSMSFMGKESHSLQFFGADGSVMFSVYLGRRNHEIIPSVREQFLSMKAAAINKTLSMRRTA
;
A
#
# COMPACT_ATOMS: atom_id res chain seq x y z
N MET A 1 25.11 24.65 -4.46
CA MET A 1 25.99 23.52 -4.12
C MET A 1 25.37 22.46 -3.19
N GLN A 2 24.31 22.74 -2.40
CA GLN A 2 23.65 21.69 -1.58
C GLN A 2 22.56 20.88 -2.33
N HIS A 3 21.97 21.43 -3.40
CA HIS A 3 20.91 20.75 -4.17
C HIS A 3 21.41 19.61 -5.08
N GLU A 4 22.63 19.68 -5.61
CA GLU A 4 23.18 18.64 -6.51
C GLU A 4 23.52 17.34 -5.75
N GLY A 5 23.97 17.43 -4.50
CA GLY A 5 24.32 16.26 -3.68
C GLY A 5 23.09 15.43 -3.25
N ILE A 6 21.97 16.08 -2.94
CA ILE A 6 20.74 15.39 -2.52
C ILE A 6 20.08 14.68 -3.71
N GLN A 7 20.08 15.31 -4.89
CA GLN A 7 19.54 14.69 -6.10
C GLN A 7 20.36 13.48 -6.55
N GLY A 8 21.69 13.50 -6.38
CA GLY A 8 22.55 12.35 -6.64
C GLY A 8 22.21 11.15 -5.76
N VAL A 9 22.08 11.37 -4.45
CA VAL A 9 21.74 10.29 -3.48
C VAL A 9 20.36 9.69 -3.74
N VAL A 10 19.35 10.51 -4.08
CA VAL A 10 18.01 10.01 -4.44
C VAL A 10 18.05 9.18 -5.73
N ALA A 11 18.78 9.64 -6.75
CA ALA A 11 18.94 8.92 -8.01
C ALA A 11 19.62 7.55 -7.81
N GLU A 12 20.62 7.49 -6.92
CA GLU A 12 21.31 6.24 -6.55
C GLU A 12 20.38 5.26 -5.82
N LYS A 13 19.61 5.73 -4.82
CA LYS A 13 18.62 4.91 -4.10
C LYS A 13 17.61 4.29 -5.07
N ARG A 14 17.03 5.09 -5.96
CA ARG A 14 16.09 4.63 -6.99
C ARG A 14 16.68 3.56 -7.89
N ALA A 15 17.87 3.83 -8.44
CA ALA A 15 18.52 2.89 -9.33
C ALA A 15 18.75 1.54 -8.65
N PHE A 16 19.13 1.55 -7.37
CA PHE A 16 19.34 0.34 -6.60
C PHE A 16 18.04 -0.45 -6.36
N VAL A 17 16.95 0.20 -5.96
CA VAL A 17 15.63 -0.45 -5.81
C VAL A 17 15.19 -1.09 -7.13
N ILE A 18 15.34 -0.39 -8.25
CA ILE A 18 14.98 -0.91 -9.58
C ILE A 18 15.86 -2.11 -9.97
N GLU A 19 17.13 -2.10 -9.61
CA GLU A 19 18.03 -3.24 -9.88
C GLU A 19 17.63 -4.48 -9.09
N LEU A 20 17.29 -4.34 -7.80
CA LEU A 20 16.79 -5.44 -6.98
C LEU A 20 15.55 -6.10 -7.60
N LEU A 21 14.61 -5.31 -8.11
CA LEU A 21 13.38 -5.79 -8.74
C LEU A 21 13.60 -6.67 -9.98
N LYS A 22 14.78 -6.62 -10.63
CA LYS A 22 15.11 -7.50 -11.76
C LYS A 22 15.42 -8.93 -11.32
N GLN A 23 15.75 -9.13 -10.04
CA GLN A 23 16.03 -10.45 -9.50
C GLN A 23 14.73 -11.26 -9.35
N PRO A 24 14.73 -12.57 -9.63
CA PRO A 24 13.55 -13.42 -9.55
C PRO A 24 13.22 -13.81 -8.09
N ARG A 25 13.00 -12.81 -7.22
CA ARG A 25 12.66 -12.97 -5.80
C ARG A 25 11.24 -12.44 -5.54
N PRO A 26 10.48 -13.04 -4.60
CA PRO A 26 9.23 -12.45 -4.11
C PRO A 26 9.53 -11.21 -3.26
N TRP A 27 9.70 -10.07 -3.93
CA TRP A 27 9.94 -8.80 -3.25
C TRP A 27 8.69 -8.31 -2.52
N MET A 28 8.93 -7.76 -1.34
CA MET A 28 7.98 -6.97 -0.56
C MET A 28 8.67 -5.64 -0.25
N LEU A 29 7.90 -4.61 0.14
CA LEU A 29 8.52 -3.36 0.59
C LEU A 29 9.48 -3.61 1.76
N SER A 30 9.11 -4.47 2.71
CA SER A 30 9.96 -4.87 3.84
C SER A 30 11.30 -5.49 3.42
N SER A 31 11.30 -6.42 2.45
CA SER A 31 12.54 -7.05 2.01
C SER A 31 13.41 -6.11 1.17
N LEU A 32 12.82 -5.25 0.36
CA LEU A 32 13.56 -4.19 -0.34
C LEU A 32 14.17 -3.19 0.65
N ALA A 33 13.40 -2.78 1.66
CA ALA A 33 13.83 -1.86 2.71
C ALA A 33 15.03 -2.41 3.47
N GLN A 34 14.99 -3.70 3.81
CA GLN A 34 16.10 -4.41 4.44
C GLN A 34 17.37 -4.41 3.58
N GLU A 35 17.26 -4.76 2.29
CA GLU A 35 18.43 -4.79 1.38
C GLU A 35 19.01 -3.39 1.13
N CYS A 36 18.15 -2.37 1.10
CA CYS A 36 18.55 -0.98 0.87
C CYS A 36 18.98 -0.23 2.15
N GLY A 37 18.69 -0.76 3.35
CA GLY A 37 18.97 -0.08 4.61
C GLY A 37 18.14 1.20 4.81
N ILE A 38 16.91 1.23 4.30
CA ILE A 38 15.98 2.38 4.35
C ILE A 38 14.61 1.92 4.87
N THR A 39 13.67 2.85 5.08
CA THR A 39 12.28 2.51 5.48
C THR A 39 11.45 1.95 4.32
N GLU A 40 10.37 1.24 4.62
CA GLU A 40 9.42 0.75 3.60
C GLU A 40 8.76 1.90 2.82
N MET A 41 8.52 3.02 3.50
CA MET A 41 8.01 4.24 2.89
C MET A 41 9.02 4.85 1.91
N GLU A 42 10.30 4.91 2.25
CA GLU A 42 11.34 5.37 1.31
C GLU A 42 11.40 4.46 0.08
N VAL A 43 11.34 3.12 0.25
CA VAL A 43 11.24 2.21 -0.90
C VAL A 43 10.02 2.55 -1.75
N ALA A 44 8.84 2.72 -1.14
CA ALA A 44 7.61 3.04 -1.84
C ALA A 44 7.73 4.36 -2.65
N GLN A 45 8.47 5.34 -2.15
CA GLN A 45 8.73 6.61 -2.83
C GLN A 45 9.73 6.50 -3.98
N GLU A 46 10.64 5.51 -3.93
CA GLU A 46 11.61 5.27 -4.99
C GLU A 46 11.10 4.40 -6.13
N LEU A 47 10.01 3.66 -5.91
CA LEU A 47 9.36 2.91 -6.97
C LEU A 47 8.83 3.84 -8.08
N PRO A 48 8.86 3.39 -9.36
CA PRO A 48 8.20 4.09 -10.46
C PRO A 48 6.73 4.40 -10.14
N ARG A 49 6.24 5.57 -10.58
CA ARG A 49 4.88 6.05 -10.22
C ARG A 49 3.77 5.10 -10.66
N ASP A 50 3.93 4.47 -11.81
CA ASP A 50 3.03 3.46 -12.36
C ASP A 50 3.01 2.19 -11.50
N MET A 51 4.11 1.88 -10.81
CA MET A 51 4.16 0.83 -9.79
C MET A 51 3.59 1.31 -8.45
N CYS A 52 4.00 2.47 -7.96
CA CYS A 52 3.63 2.96 -6.62
C CYS A 52 3.15 4.42 -6.65
N THR A 53 1.99 4.67 -6.06
CA THR A 53 1.50 6.03 -5.82
C THR A 53 1.11 6.19 -4.36
N VAL A 54 1.76 7.13 -3.67
CA VAL A 54 1.55 7.42 -2.26
C VAL A 54 0.65 8.64 -2.09
N ILE A 55 -0.34 8.54 -1.20
CA ILE A 55 -1.24 9.61 -0.77
C ILE A 55 -1.19 9.80 0.75
N ASP A 56 -1.84 10.86 1.22
CA ASP A 56 -1.94 11.21 2.63
C ASP A 56 -2.82 10.21 3.40
N GLY A 57 -2.46 9.93 4.66
CA GLY A 57 -3.23 9.06 5.54
C GLY A 57 -4.63 9.60 5.86
N GLY A 58 -4.87 10.90 5.73
CA GLY A 58 -6.18 11.53 5.88
C GLY A 58 -7.24 11.00 4.90
N ASP A 59 -6.84 10.32 3.83
CA ASP A 59 -7.75 9.67 2.89
C ASP A 59 -8.22 8.27 3.36
N PHE A 60 -7.79 7.81 4.54
CA PHE A 60 -8.06 6.46 5.05
C PHE A 60 -9.52 6.04 4.96
N GLU A 61 -10.45 6.85 5.45
CA GLU A 61 -11.88 6.48 5.49
C GLU A 61 -12.49 6.35 4.10
N GLU A 62 -12.12 7.24 3.18
CA GLU A 62 -12.56 7.17 1.78
C GLU A 62 -12.05 5.87 1.13
N ILE A 63 -10.76 5.59 1.30
CA ILE A 63 -10.13 4.38 0.78
C ILE A 63 -10.73 3.12 1.39
N TRP A 64 -10.94 3.10 2.71
CA TRP A 64 -11.55 1.96 3.40
C TRP A 64 -13.00 1.73 2.96
N GLY A 65 -13.77 2.81 2.77
CA GLY A 65 -15.11 2.74 2.20
C GLY A 65 -15.12 2.06 0.84
N LYS A 66 -14.16 2.40 -0.03
CA LYS A 66 -14.00 1.76 -1.35
C LYS A 66 -13.54 0.31 -1.28
N ILE A 67 -12.63 -0.05 -0.38
CA ILE A 67 -12.32 -1.45 -0.09
C ILE A 67 -13.59 -2.21 0.31
N GLY A 68 -14.49 -1.56 1.08
CA GLY A 68 -15.79 -2.10 1.46
C GLY A 68 -16.68 -2.52 0.29
N GLU A 69 -16.46 -1.97 -0.92
CA GLU A 69 -17.20 -2.31 -2.14
C GLU A 69 -16.65 -3.59 -2.82
N TRP A 70 -15.41 -3.99 -2.54
CA TRP A 70 -14.73 -5.12 -3.21
C TRP A 70 -15.35 -6.48 -2.90
N GLU A 71 -15.57 -7.34 -3.88
CA GLU A 71 -16.13 -8.69 -3.65
C GLU A 71 -15.31 -9.51 -2.64
N LYS A 72 -13.99 -9.38 -2.67
CA LYS A 72 -13.05 -10.09 -1.81
C LYS A 72 -11.73 -9.34 -1.74
N ALA A 73 -11.06 -9.44 -0.60
CA ALA A 73 -9.71 -8.96 -0.38
C ALA A 73 -8.93 -9.97 0.47
N THR A 74 -7.63 -9.74 0.61
CA THR A 74 -6.78 -10.36 1.64
C THR A 74 -6.19 -9.25 2.49
N PHE A 75 -6.60 -9.18 3.75
CA PHE A 75 -5.96 -8.31 4.74
C PHE A 75 -4.71 -9.01 5.29
N ILE A 76 -3.59 -8.30 5.36
CA ILE A 76 -2.33 -8.84 5.83
C ILE A 76 -1.72 -7.93 6.89
N VAL A 77 -1.33 -8.52 8.01
CA VAL A 77 -0.46 -7.88 9.02
C VAL A 77 0.81 -8.70 9.17
N GLN A 78 1.94 -8.02 9.29
CA GLN A 78 3.22 -8.64 9.64
C GLN A 78 3.58 -8.26 11.07
N HIS A 79 3.86 -9.24 11.92
CA HIS A 79 4.25 -9.00 13.30
C HIS A 79 5.32 -10.00 13.73
N SER A 80 6.47 -9.49 14.17
CA SER A 80 7.60 -10.32 14.63
C SER A 80 8.03 -11.41 13.64
N GLY A 81 8.03 -11.09 12.35
CA GLY A 81 8.37 -12.04 11.27
C GLY A 81 7.25 -13.01 10.88
N HIS A 82 6.11 -12.99 11.56
CA HIS A 82 4.91 -13.73 11.16
C HIS A 82 4.07 -12.92 10.18
N VAL A 83 3.58 -13.59 9.14
CA VAL A 83 2.60 -13.05 8.19
C VAL A 83 1.25 -13.65 8.54
N ILE A 84 0.27 -12.80 8.86
CA ILE A 84 -1.09 -13.21 9.20
C ILE A 84 -2.01 -12.69 8.10
N GLU A 85 -2.75 -13.60 7.47
CA GLU A 85 -3.64 -13.30 6.35
C GLU A 85 -5.10 -13.59 6.73
N VAL A 86 -5.99 -12.64 6.44
CA VAL A 86 -7.44 -12.82 6.57
C VAL A 86 -8.07 -12.60 5.20
N HIS A 87 -8.68 -13.66 4.66
CA HIS A 87 -9.35 -13.63 3.36
C HIS A 87 -10.85 -13.42 3.53
N GLY A 88 -11.44 -12.56 2.71
CA GLY A 88 -12.88 -12.39 2.70
C GLY A 88 -13.34 -11.04 2.19
N LYS A 89 -14.64 -10.78 2.34
CA LYS A 89 -15.20 -9.44 2.19
C LYS A 89 -14.76 -8.60 3.38
N ILE A 90 -14.20 -7.42 3.12
CA ILE A 90 -13.91 -6.44 4.18
C ILE A 90 -15.13 -5.52 4.27
N ASN A 91 -15.65 -5.34 5.48
CA ASN A 91 -16.78 -4.47 5.73
C ASN A 91 -16.31 -3.03 5.99
N ALA A 92 -17.15 -2.06 5.63
CA ALA A 92 -17.00 -0.71 6.12
C ALA A 92 -17.14 -0.68 7.65
N GLY A 93 -16.47 0.28 8.28
CA GLY A 93 -16.52 0.51 9.71
C GLY A 93 -17.09 1.88 10.07
N LYS A 94 -17.03 2.22 11.35
CA LYS A 94 -17.42 3.53 11.88
C LYS A 94 -16.42 4.03 12.91
N ASN A 95 -16.21 5.34 12.91
CA ASN A 95 -15.45 6.00 13.96
C ASN A 95 -16.16 5.91 15.31
N GLY A 96 -15.39 5.65 16.36
CA GLY A 96 -15.86 5.62 17.74
C GLY A 96 -14.71 5.32 18.69
N TYR A 97 -14.70 5.99 19.85
CA TYR A 97 -13.72 5.78 20.93
C TYR A 97 -12.25 5.90 20.49
N GLY A 98 -11.95 6.73 19.49
CA GLY A 98 -10.58 6.94 18.99
C GLY A 98 -10.10 5.89 17.96
N TYR A 99 -11.01 5.04 17.46
CA TYR A 99 -10.70 4.03 16.46
C TYR A 99 -11.72 4.05 15.32
N TYR A 100 -11.30 3.52 14.17
CA TYR A 100 -12.18 3.06 13.11
C TYR A 100 -12.56 1.60 13.37
N ASN A 101 -13.82 1.36 13.73
CA ASN A 101 -14.32 0.07 14.19
C ASN A 101 -14.87 -0.73 13.02
N ILE A 102 -14.23 -1.87 12.72
CA ILE A 102 -14.68 -2.81 11.68
C ILE A 102 -15.64 -3.80 12.31
N PHE A 103 -16.90 -3.77 11.88
CA PHE A 103 -17.92 -4.71 12.30
C PHE A 103 -17.78 -5.99 11.47
N GLY A 104 -17.19 -7.02 12.07
CA GLY A 104 -17.03 -8.34 11.45
C GLY A 104 -18.09 -9.29 11.99
N ASP A 105 -18.96 -9.77 11.11
CA ASP A 105 -19.95 -10.80 11.47
C ASP A 105 -19.36 -12.21 11.24
N GLU A 106 -18.61 -12.41 10.14
CA GLU A 106 -17.79 -13.60 9.87
C GLU A 106 -16.52 -13.19 9.08
N GLY A 107 -15.40 -12.96 9.77
CA GLY A 107 -14.12 -12.65 9.12
C GLY A 107 -13.28 -11.60 9.87
N LEU A 108 -12.86 -10.55 9.15
CA LEU A 108 -12.06 -9.45 9.71
C LEU A 108 -12.96 -8.54 10.57
N GLY A 109 -12.69 -8.51 11.88
CA GLY A 109 -13.22 -7.53 12.81
C GLY A 109 -12.10 -6.89 13.62
N GLY A 110 -12.38 -5.74 14.24
CA GLY A 110 -11.44 -5.09 15.15
C GLY A 110 -11.46 -3.57 15.08
N HIS A 111 -10.36 -2.97 15.54
CA HIS A 111 -10.24 -1.53 15.74
C HIS A 111 -8.97 -1.03 15.06
N ILE A 112 -9.11 -0.24 14.00
CA ILE A 112 -7.96 0.40 13.33
C ILE A 112 -7.73 1.76 13.96
N LYS A 113 -6.48 2.01 14.37
CA LYS A 113 -6.03 3.32 14.82
C LYS A 113 -5.76 4.20 13.60
N ALA A 114 -6.83 4.73 13.00
CA ALA A 114 -6.78 5.45 11.73
C ALA A 114 -5.92 6.72 11.78
N ASP A 115 -5.90 7.40 12.93
CA ASP A 115 -5.08 8.60 13.17
C ASP A 115 -3.57 8.33 13.21
N ALA A 116 -3.15 7.07 13.33
CA ALA A 116 -1.75 6.67 13.26
C ALA A 116 -1.27 6.36 11.83
N ILE A 117 -2.19 6.31 10.86
CA ILE A 117 -1.84 6.09 9.45
C ILE A 117 -1.36 7.42 8.87
N ALA A 118 -0.05 7.50 8.59
CA ALA A 118 0.57 8.68 8.02
C ALA A 118 0.40 8.73 6.49
N HIS A 119 0.50 7.58 5.82
CA HIS A 119 0.44 7.48 4.36
C HIS A 119 -0.25 6.20 3.89
N ILE A 120 -0.75 6.22 2.67
CA ILE A 120 -1.31 5.07 1.98
C ILE A 120 -0.66 4.95 0.61
N ALA A 121 -0.17 3.77 0.23
CA ALA A 121 0.37 3.52 -1.10
C ALA A 121 -0.48 2.55 -1.90
N PHE A 122 -0.80 2.94 -3.13
CA PHE A 122 -1.30 2.05 -4.18
C PHE A 122 -0.13 1.36 -4.87
N LEU A 123 0.08 0.08 -4.55
CA LEU A 123 1.21 -0.70 -5.04
C LEU A 123 0.76 -1.72 -6.10
N SER A 124 1.37 -1.65 -7.28
CA SER A 124 1.28 -2.63 -8.37
C SER A 124 2.68 -3.20 -8.59
N MET A 125 2.95 -4.36 -8.00
CA MET A 125 4.26 -5.02 -8.06
C MET A 125 4.03 -6.51 -8.20
N SER A 126 4.63 -7.13 -9.23
CA SER A 126 4.51 -8.57 -9.46
C SER A 126 4.99 -9.36 -8.25
N PHE A 127 4.27 -10.41 -7.90
CA PHE A 127 4.64 -11.31 -6.81
C PHE A 127 4.67 -12.74 -7.31
N MET A 128 5.85 -13.36 -7.28
CA MET A 128 6.09 -14.70 -7.85
C MET A 128 5.64 -14.84 -9.31
N GLY A 129 5.91 -13.81 -10.13
CA GLY A 129 5.58 -13.79 -11.56
C GLY A 129 4.10 -13.55 -11.88
N LYS A 130 3.27 -13.25 -10.88
CA LYS A 130 1.83 -12.98 -11.06
C LYS A 130 1.52 -11.52 -10.83
N GLU A 131 0.53 -11.02 -11.57
CA GLU A 131 -0.07 -9.71 -11.31
C GLU A 131 -0.53 -9.63 -9.84
N SER A 132 -0.13 -8.56 -9.17
CA SER A 132 -0.41 -8.34 -7.76
C SER A 132 -0.54 -6.85 -7.47
N HIS A 133 -1.58 -6.53 -6.73
CA HIS A 133 -1.99 -5.18 -6.38
C HIS A 133 -2.36 -5.14 -4.91
N SER A 134 -2.02 -4.04 -4.25
CA SER A 134 -2.33 -3.84 -2.84
C SER A 134 -2.41 -2.37 -2.45
N LEU A 135 -3.11 -2.11 -1.36
CA LEU A 135 -3.03 -0.89 -0.57
C LEU A 135 -2.13 -1.17 0.63
N GLN A 136 -1.08 -0.36 0.80
CA GLN A 136 -0.14 -0.46 1.92
C GLN A 136 -0.36 0.75 2.82
N PHE A 137 -0.57 0.54 4.13
CA PHE A 137 -0.89 1.59 5.09
C PHE A 137 0.32 1.80 6.01
N PHE A 138 0.87 3.01 6.04
CA PHE A 138 2.13 3.31 6.70
C PHE A 138 1.93 4.09 7.98
N GLY A 139 2.73 3.77 9.00
CA GLY A 139 2.88 4.58 10.21
C GLY A 139 3.80 5.78 9.97
N ALA A 140 3.86 6.67 10.96
CA ALA A 140 4.75 7.84 10.92
C ALA A 140 6.25 7.49 10.91
N ASP A 141 6.61 6.27 11.31
CA ASP A 141 7.98 5.74 11.25
C ASP A 141 8.37 5.20 9.86
N GLY A 142 7.44 5.24 8.90
CA GLY A 142 7.66 4.74 7.55
C GLY A 142 7.56 3.23 7.41
N SER A 143 7.11 2.51 8.44
CA SER A 143 6.80 1.07 8.37
C SER A 143 5.38 0.82 7.87
N VAL A 144 5.16 -0.30 7.19
CA VAL A 144 3.83 -0.79 6.82
C VAL A 144 3.15 -1.37 8.07
N MET A 145 2.07 -0.72 8.52
CA MET A 145 1.25 -1.19 9.64
C MET A 145 0.44 -2.43 9.26
N PHE A 146 -0.16 -2.42 8.07
CA PHE A 146 -0.90 -3.52 7.46
C PHE A 146 -1.12 -3.24 5.97
N SER A 147 -1.64 -4.22 5.25
CA SER A 147 -1.95 -4.08 3.84
C SER A 147 -3.23 -4.82 3.44
N VAL A 148 -3.82 -4.38 2.33
CA VAL A 148 -5.01 -5.00 1.73
C VAL A 148 -4.69 -5.34 0.29
N TYR A 149 -4.61 -6.64 0.00
CA TYR A 149 -4.41 -7.17 -1.34
C TYR A 149 -5.75 -7.45 -2.02
N LEU A 150 -5.77 -7.31 -3.35
CA LEU A 150 -6.95 -7.63 -4.14
C LEU A 150 -7.31 -9.11 -4.02
N GLY A 151 -8.59 -9.40 -3.81
CA GLY A 151 -9.07 -10.77 -3.70
C GLY A 151 -8.91 -11.55 -4.99
N ARG A 152 -8.67 -12.85 -4.82
CA ARG A 152 -8.57 -13.81 -5.91
C ARG A 152 -9.65 -14.88 -5.84
N ARG A 153 -10.07 -15.35 -7.02
CA ARG A 153 -10.90 -16.55 -7.23
C ARG A 153 -10.16 -17.44 -8.22
N ASN A 154 -9.99 -18.72 -7.90
CA ASN A 154 -9.21 -19.67 -8.71
C ASN A 154 -7.80 -19.15 -9.08
N HIS A 155 -7.11 -18.53 -8.12
CA HIS A 155 -5.79 -17.91 -8.27
C HIS A 155 -5.69 -16.70 -9.22
N GLU A 156 -6.80 -16.23 -9.79
CA GLU A 156 -6.86 -15.01 -10.61
C GLU A 156 -7.46 -13.85 -9.83
N ILE A 157 -7.01 -12.63 -10.10
CA ILE A 157 -7.58 -11.41 -9.50
C ILE A 157 -9.02 -11.26 -10.00
N ILE A 158 -9.94 -10.96 -9.08
CA ILE A 158 -11.33 -10.72 -9.44
C ILE A 158 -11.42 -9.44 -10.30
N PRO A 159 -11.99 -9.50 -11.53
CA PRO A 159 -11.95 -8.36 -12.47
C PRO A 159 -12.59 -7.07 -11.94
N SER A 160 -13.72 -7.16 -11.23
CA SER A 160 -14.41 -6.01 -10.63
C SER A 160 -13.53 -5.31 -9.59
N VAL A 161 -12.84 -6.07 -8.75
CA VAL A 161 -11.91 -5.57 -7.73
C VAL A 161 -10.69 -4.93 -8.40
N ARG A 162 -10.16 -5.55 -9.47
CA ARG A 162 -9.06 -5.00 -10.27
C ARG A 162 -9.42 -3.65 -10.87
N GLU A 163 -10.58 -3.54 -11.51
CA GLU A 163 -11.05 -2.30 -12.13
C GLU A 163 -11.22 -1.18 -11.10
N GLN A 164 -11.85 -1.48 -9.96
CA GLN A 164 -12.02 -0.53 -8.87
C GLN A 164 -10.67 -0.03 -8.34
N PHE A 165 -9.71 -0.93 -8.08
CA PHE A 165 -8.37 -0.55 -7.64
C PHE A 165 -7.65 0.34 -8.66
N LEU A 166 -7.68 -0.01 -9.95
CA LEU A 166 -7.03 0.79 -11.00
C LEU A 166 -7.65 2.18 -11.13
N SER A 167 -8.98 2.28 -10.99
CA SER A 167 -9.69 3.56 -10.97
C SER A 167 -9.28 4.41 -9.76
N MET A 168 -9.25 3.82 -8.56
CA MET A 168 -8.78 4.49 -7.34
C MET A 168 -7.32 4.96 -7.48
N LYS A 169 -6.45 4.13 -8.04
CA LYS A 169 -5.04 4.47 -8.28
C LYS A 169 -4.89 5.63 -9.26
N ALA A 170 -5.66 5.63 -10.35
CA ALA A 170 -5.65 6.73 -11.31
C ALA A 170 -6.12 8.05 -10.67
N ALA A 171 -7.16 8.01 -9.83
CA ALA A 171 -7.62 9.17 -9.07
C ALA A 171 -6.54 9.68 -8.10
N ALA A 172 -5.85 8.78 -7.40
CA ALA A 172 -4.72 9.12 -6.53
C ALA A 172 -3.56 9.77 -7.31
N ILE A 173 -3.21 9.26 -8.49
CA ILE A 173 -2.20 9.88 -9.36
C ILE A 173 -2.62 11.30 -9.72
N ASN A 174 -3.86 11.51 -10.15
CA ASN A 174 -4.35 12.84 -10.53
C ASN A 174 -4.35 13.83 -9.35
N LYS A 175 -4.76 13.38 -8.16
CA LYS A 175 -4.74 14.17 -6.93
C LYS A 175 -3.32 14.60 -6.55
N THR A 176 -2.35 13.68 -6.61
CA THR A 176 -0.94 14.01 -6.29
C THR A 176 -0.32 14.94 -7.32
N LEU A 177 -0.74 14.88 -8.59
CA LEU A 177 -0.27 15.80 -9.63
C LEU A 177 -0.87 17.20 -9.49
N SER A 178 -2.13 17.33 -9.08
CA SER A 178 -2.76 18.65 -8.88
C SER A 178 -2.13 19.40 -7.72
N MET A 179 -1.88 18.74 -6.59
CA MET A 179 -1.25 19.34 -5.41
C MET A 179 0.15 19.90 -5.70
N ARG A 180 0.94 19.23 -6.55
CA ARG A 180 2.27 19.70 -6.96
C ARG A 180 2.25 20.90 -7.92
N ARG A 181 1.11 21.19 -8.55
CA ARG A 181 0.95 22.37 -9.43
C ARG A 181 0.51 23.62 -8.67
N THR A 182 -0.05 23.43 -7.47
CA THR A 182 -0.59 24.49 -6.62
C THR A 182 0.34 24.89 -5.47
N ALA A 183 1.45 24.17 -5.28
CA ALA A 183 2.50 24.44 -4.30
C ALA A 183 3.74 25.02 -5.00
#